data_AF-A0A6G3WU61-F1
#
_entry.id   AF-A0A6G3WU61-F1
#
_cell.length_a   1.000
_cell.length_b   1.000
_cell.length_c   1.000
_cell.angle_alpha   90.00
_cell.angle_beta   90.00
_cell.angle_gamma   90.00
#
_symmetry.space_group_name_H-M   'P 1'
#
loop_
_entity.id
_entity.type
_entity.pdbx_description
1 polymer ?
#
loop_
_entity_poly.entity_id
_entity_poly.type
_entity_poly.pdbx_seq_one_letter_code
_entity_poly.pdbx_strand_id
1 'polypeptide(L)'
;VKRLLDGRRRRVFAYGGESRFHPVHVSNAAELVRLAARRPGSRVLNAADPEAPTVAEIASAIDDVLGRETETVLIDGASPEGHIGVTPW
;
A
#
# COMPACT_ATOMS: atom_id res chain seq x y z
N VAL A 1 -0.20 8.44 3.66
CA VAL A 1 -1.09 9.34 4.45
C VAL A 1 -0.46 10.70 4.75
N LYS A 2 0.75 10.76 5.33
CA LYS A 2 1.44 12.03 5.66
C LYS A 2 1.44 13.05 4.50
N ARG A 3 1.72 12.60 3.27
CA ARG A 3 1.75 13.51 2.10
C ARG A 3 0.44 14.28 1.89
N LEU A 4 -0.69 13.61 2.04
CA LEU A 4 -2.01 14.21 1.88
C LEU A 4 -2.32 15.15 3.05
N LEU A 5 -1.94 14.77 4.28
CA LEU A 5 -2.05 15.63 5.46
C LEU A 5 -1.17 16.88 5.36
N ASP A 6 -0.01 16.78 4.73
CA ASP A 6 0.89 17.91 4.42
C ASP A 6 0.36 18.74 3.22
N GLY A 7 -0.82 18.44 2.65
CA GLY A 7 -1.43 19.18 1.54
C GLY A 7 -0.78 18.95 0.18
N ARG A 8 0.05 17.91 0.02
CA ARG A 8 0.68 17.59 -1.28
C ARG A 8 -0.38 16.99 -2.22
N ARG A 9 -0.62 17.67 -3.34
CA ARG A 9 -1.66 17.32 -4.34
C ARG A 9 -1.15 16.48 -5.51
N ARG A 10 0.14 16.16 -5.56
CA ARG A 10 0.76 15.38 -6.64
C ARG A 10 1.45 14.14 -6.11
N ARG A 11 1.30 13.04 -6.82
CA ARG A 11 2.04 11.79 -6.61
C ARG A 11 2.46 11.19 -7.95
N VAL A 12 3.49 10.36 -7.88
CA VAL A 12 4.09 9.71 -9.04
C VAL A 12 4.02 8.21 -8.80
N PHE A 13 3.69 7.43 -9.82
CA PHE A 13 3.77 5.97 -9.80
C PHE A 13 4.61 5.45 -10.97
N ALA A 14 5.53 4.55 -10.68
CA ALA A 14 6.17 3.71 -11.68
C ALA A 14 5.21 2.58 -12.12
N TYR A 15 5.56 1.90 -13.19
CA TYR A 15 4.83 0.76 -13.78
C TYR A 15 3.36 1.09 -14.06
N GLY A 16 3.08 2.31 -14.51
CA GLY A 16 1.72 2.75 -14.79
C GLY A 16 0.78 2.79 -13.58
N GLY A 17 1.29 2.68 -12.35
CA GLY A 17 0.45 2.54 -11.16
C GLY A 17 -0.07 1.12 -10.90
N GLU A 18 0.39 0.14 -11.67
CA GLU A 18 -0.08 -1.25 -11.64
C GLU A 18 0.68 -2.14 -10.65
N SER A 19 1.71 -1.60 -9.97
CA SER A 19 2.40 -2.34 -8.91
C SER A 19 1.42 -2.73 -7.81
N ARG A 20 1.35 -4.03 -7.49
CA ARG A 20 0.41 -4.59 -6.52
C ARG A 20 1.05 -4.78 -5.16
N PHE A 21 0.25 -4.58 -4.12
CA PHE A 21 0.65 -4.82 -2.74
C PHE A 21 -0.44 -5.63 -2.04
N HIS A 22 -0.04 -6.52 -1.13
CA HIS A 22 -0.96 -7.24 -0.25
C HIS A 22 -1.05 -6.52 1.10
N PRO A 23 -1.99 -5.57 1.29
CA PRO A 23 -2.21 -4.97 2.58
C PRO A 23 -2.69 -6.03 3.58
N VAL A 24 -2.51 -5.74 4.87
CA VAL A 24 -3.08 -6.52 5.95
C VAL A 24 -3.68 -5.56 6.97
N HIS A 25 -4.94 -5.74 7.30
CA HIS A 25 -5.56 -4.99 8.39
C HIS A 25 -4.91 -5.39 9.72
N VAL A 26 -4.64 -4.43 10.58
CA VAL A 26 -3.95 -4.66 11.86
C VAL A 26 -4.67 -5.70 12.73
N SER A 27 -6.01 -5.73 12.70
CA SER A 27 -6.80 -6.73 13.44
C SER A 27 -6.57 -8.16 12.91
N ASN A 28 -6.39 -8.33 11.59
CA ASN A 28 -6.14 -9.65 11.01
C ASN A 28 -4.73 -10.14 11.36
N ALA A 29 -3.74 -9.23 11.34
CA ALA A 29 -2.39 -9.54 11.82
C ALA A 29 -2.39 -9.89 13.33
N ALA A 30 -3.10 -9.13 14.16
CA ALA A 30 -3.21 -9.40 15.59
C ALA A 30 -3.91 -10.75 15.87
N GLU A 31 -4.94 -11.09 15.11
CA GLU A 31 -5.64 -12.36 15.21
C GLU A 31 -4.73 -13.53 14.81
N LEU A 32 -3.93 -13.38 13.74
CA LEU A 32 -2.92 -14.37 13.37
C LEU A 32 -1.93 -14.61 14.53
N VAL A 33 -1.42 -13.54 15.15
CA VAL A 33 -0.53 -13.63 16.32
C VAL A 33 -1.21 -14.37 17.47
N ARG A 34 -2.47 -14.03 17.80
CA ARG A 34 -3.24 -14.67 18.88
C ARG A 34 -3.44 -16.17 18.63
N LEU A 35 -3.76 -16.56 17.41
CA LEU A 35 -3.92 -17.97 17.01
C LEU A 35 -2.59 -18.71 16.98
N ALA A 36 -1.51 -18.02 16.56
CA ALA A 36 -0.18 -18.60 16.53
C ALA A 36 0.33 -18.92 17.94
N ALA A 37 0.15 -17.99 18.89
CA ALA A 37 0.53 -18.17 20.28
C ALA A 37 -0.20 -19.34 20.96
N ARG A 38 -1.46 -19.62 20.57
CA ARG A 38 -2.24 -20.78 21.08
C ARG A 38 -1.81 -22.13 20.49
N ARG A 39 -0.94 -22.13 19.47
CA ARG A 39 -0.41 -23.34 18.81
C ARG A 39 1.10 -23.18 18.62
N PRO A 40 1.88 -23.29 19.70
CA PRO A 40 3.32 -23.04 19.65
C PRO A 40 4.02 -24.01 18.69
N GLY A 41 5.02 -23.51 17.98
CA GLY A 41 5.84 -24.27 17.04
C GLY A 41 6.77 -23.35 16.25
N SER A 42 7.88 -23.90 15.79
CA SER A 42 8.84 -23.16 14.95
C SER A 42 8.32 -23.09 13.52
N ARG A 43 7.84 -21.91 13.11
CA ARG A 43 7.24 -21.68 11.78
C ARG A 43 7.37 -20.24 11.34
N VAL A 44 7.27 -20.04 10.04
CA VAL A 44 7.15 -18.72 9.39
C VAL A 44 5.79 -18.67 8.71
N LEU A 45 5.04 -17.59 8.93
CA LEU A 45 3.71 -17.39 8.37
C LEU A 45 3.68 -16.02 7.66
N ASN A 46 3.18 -16.01 6.42
CA ASN A 46 2.87 -14.77 5.72
C ASN A 46 1.48 -14.27 6.17
N ALA A 47 1.34 -12.96 6.34
CA ALA A 47 0.09 -12.32 6.73
C ALA A 47 -0.30 -11.30 5.64
N ALA A 48 -1.49 -11.48 5.08
CA ALA A 48 -2.07 -10.65 4.03
C ALA A 48 -3.60 -10.76 4.09
N ASP A 49 -4.30 -9.71 3.72
CA ASP A 49 -5.72 -9.78 3.42
C ASP A 49 -5.94 -10.36 2.00
N PRO A 50 -7.16 -10.80 1.65
CA PRO A 50 -7.41 -11.53 0.40
C PRO A 50 -7.15 -10.71 -0.88
N GLU A 51 -7.15 -9.39 -0.77
CA GLU A 51 -7.05 -8.49 -1.92
C GLU A 51 -5.63 -7.97 -2.10
N ALA A 52 -5.23 -7.82 -3.36
CA ALA A 52 -3.91 -7.38 -3.76
C ALA A 52 -3.98 -6.12 -4.63
N PRO A 53 -4.63 -5.03 -4.18
CA PRO A 53 -4.90 -3.88 -5.04
C PRO A 53 -3.62 -3.29 -5.65
N THR A 54 -3.78 -2.62 -6.78
CA THR A 54 -2.72 -1.81 -7.39
C THR A 54 -2.41 -0.60 -6.51
N VAL A 55 -1.21 -0.03 -6.63
CA VAL A 55 -0.85 1.17 -5.89
C VAL A 55 -1.76 2.35 -6.25
N ALA A 56 -2.28 2.40 -7.48
CA ALA A 56 -3.28 3.37 -7.89
C ALA A 56 -4.62 3.18 -7.15
N GLU A 57 -5.12 1.95 -7.05
CA GLU A 57 -6.34 1.63 -6.30
C GLU A 57 -6.20 1.96 -4.81
N ILE A 58 -5.07 1.58 -4.19
CA ILE A 58 -4.81 1.91 -2.78
C ILE A 58 -4.81 3.42 -2.58
N ALA A 59 -4.17 4.16 -3.49
CA ALA A 59 -4.07 5.60 -3.39
C ALA A 59 -5.42 6.30 -3.60
N SER A 60 -6.27 5.78 -4.49
CA SER A 60 -7.66 6.23 -4.65
C SER A 60 -8.47 5.99 -3.37
N ALA A 61 -8.38 4.80 -2.78
CA ALA A 61 -9.08 4.48 -1.54
C ALA A 61 -8.68 5.42 -0.39
N ILE A 62 -7.40 5.80 -0.30
CA ILE A 62 -6.93 6.75 0.70
C ILE A 62 -7.46 8.16 0.44
N ASP A 63 -7.47 8.60 -0.82
CA ASP A 63 -8.03 9.89 -1.23
C ASP A 63 -9.51 9.99 -0.87
N ASP A 64 -10.30 8.95 -1.15
CA ASP A 64 -11.73 8.85 -0.82
C ASP A 64 -11.96 8.95 0.70
N VAL A 65 -11.20 8.20 1.49
CA VAL A 65 -11.30 8.23 2.96
C VAL A 65 -10.95 9.61 3.53
N LEU A 66 -10.02 10.34 2.90
CA LEU A 66 -9.59 11.65 3.36
C LEU A 66 -10.34 12.82 2.71
N GLY A 67 -11.25 12.55 1.77
CA GLY A 67 -11.95 13.56 0.98
C GLY A 67 -11.00 14.48 0.21
N ARG A 68 -9.96 13.91 -0.43
CA ARG A 68 -8.93 14.65 -1.16
C ARG A 68 -8.94 14.28 -2.63
N GLU A 69 -8.73 15.27 -3.48
CA GLU A 69 -8.40 15.03 -4.89
C GLU A 69 -6.90 15.25 -5.12
N THR A 70 -6.24 14.29 -5.76
CA THR A 70 -4.84 14.40 -6.14
C THR A 70 -4.58 14.04 -7.59
N GLU A 71 -3.58 14.68 -8.18
CA GLU A 71 -3.08 14.38 -9.51
C GLU A 71 -2.04 13.26 -9.44
N THR A 72 -2.26 12.22 -10.24
CA THR A 72 -1.35 11.09 -10.39
C THR A 72 -0.59 11.21 -11.70
N VAL A 73 0.74 11.29 -11.62
CA VAL A 73 1.65 11.21 -12.77
C VAL A 73 2.13 9.77 -12.90
N LEU A 74 1.94 9.19 -14.08
CA LEU A 74 2.31 7.81 -14.36
C LEU A 74 3.62 7.77 -15.17
N ILE A 75 4.52 6.91 -14.76
CA ILE A 75 5.73 6.55 -15.49
C ILE A 75 5.52 5.16 -16.07
N ASP A 76 5.78 5.01 -17.37
CA ASP A 76 5.82 3.69 -18.00
C ASP A 76 7.09 2.94 -17.58
N GLY A 77 6.93 1.69 -17.15
CA GLY A 77 8.03 0.87 -16.66
C GLY A 77 8.64 1.33 -15.33
N ALA A 78 9.91 0.99 -15.10
CA ALA A 78 10.59 1.20 -13.83
C ALA A 78 10.87 2.69 -13.52
N SER A 79 11.22 2.99 -12.27
CA SER A 79 11.69 4.33 -11.87
C SER A 79 12.89 4.75 -12.73
N PRO A 80 12.84 5.94 -13.37
CA PRO A 80 13.92 6.41 -14.25
C PRO A 80 15.13 6.88 -13.46
N GLU A 81 14.92 7.35 -12.22
CA GLU A 81 15.98 7.81 -11.34
C GLU A 81 15.63 7.53 -9.87
N GLY A 82 16.52 6.81 -9.19
CA GLY A 82 16.37 6.50 -7.76
C GLY A 82 15.02 5.84 -7.44
N HIS A 83 14.32 6.37 -6.44
CA HIS A 83 13.08 5.80 -5.90
C HIS A 83 11.81 6.53 -6.35
N ILE A 84 11.88 7.38 -7.38
CA ILE A 84 10.73 8.13 -7.88
C ILE A 84 9.65 7.15 -8.37
N GLY A 85 8.46 7.24 -7.79
CA GLY A 85 7.33 6.39 -8.18
C GLY A 85 7.34 4.96 -7.65
N VAL A 86 8.37 4.54 -6.90
CA VAL A 86 8.48 3.17 -6.37
C VAL A 86 7.55 2.94 -5.18
N THR A 87 7.46 3.91 -4.27
CA THR A 87 6.46 3.90 -3.18
C THR A 87 5.95 5.32 -2.95
N PRO A 88 4.62 5.51 -2.78
CA PRO A 88 4.04 6.84 -2.63
C PRO A 88 3.81 7.28 -1.19
N TRP A 89 4.21 6.46 -0.21
CA TRP A 89 3.87 6.64 1.20
C TRP A 89 4.69 7.74 1.87
#